data_AF-A0A176T835-F1
#
_entry.id   AF-A0A176T835-F1
#
_cell.length_a   1.000
_cell.length_b   1.000
_cell.length_c   1.000
_cell.angle_alpha   90.00
_cell.angle_beta   90.00
_cell.angle_gamma   90.00
#
_symmetry.space_group_name_H-M   'P 1'
#
loop_
_entity.id
_entity.type
_entity.pdbx_description
1 polymer ?
#
loop_
_entity_poly.entity_id
_entity_poly.type
_entity_poly.pdbx_seq_one_letter_code
_entity_poly.pdbx_strand_id
1 'polypeptide(L)'
;MKAKEGFVTFLKEHHYNKYEIITFKRNFNTANMNPNLYWVELALKENSNIIINFEWNAKDKALYVPFHDTKDRSIETLTNYQKQEILLREELYEVLDNDVLSMDVNVFNHAISISLDSEPTFKKFQYFSDKICSVLDKYPDTWTREAHVDFKVKRERKGFYELIVKPSTFNDSNGSYRYKQHAIVANNYGSVKAENIGHFISKEFTKPNSPVYLKNIWVNQKDLNSFYIAFEKHEPQEKIEGDRYLTKGVGMYLVKMNYPNLERKTLTYYDYKTISRDGIFLYLIDQLPKDYQYLLEDS
;
A
#
# COMPACT_ATOMS: atom_id res chain seq x y z
N MET A 1 26.20 15.67 -19.75
CA MET A 1 26.79 17.00 -19.48
C MET A 1 25.71 18.09 -19.64
N LYS A 2 25.19 18.34 -20.86
CA LYS A 2 24.14 19.35 -21.13
C LYS A 2 22.88 19.29 -20.24
N ALA A 3 22.36 18.10 -19.94
CA ALA A 3 21.16 17.96 -19.09
C ALA A 3 21.38 18.42 -17.64
N LYS A 4 22.55 18.08 -17.05
CA LYS A 4 22.92 18.49 -15.69
C LYS A 4 23.17 20.00 -15.64
N GLU A 5 23.85 20.55 -16.64
CA GLU A 5 24.06 22.00 -16.76
C GLU A 5 22.74 22.77 -16.84
N GLY A 6 21.80 22.31 -17.68
CA GLY A 6 20.47 22.89 -17.78
C GLY A 6 19.70 22.85 -16.46
N PHE A 7 19.81 21.76 -15.70
CA PHE A 7 19.20 21.64 -14.38
C PHE A 7 19.88 22.56 -13.34
N VAL A 8 21.21 22.71 -13.37
CA VAL A 8 21.92 23.67 -12.51
C VAL A 8 21.47 25.11 -12.81
N THR A 9 21.28 25.47 -14.07
CA THR A 9 20.74 26.78 -14.46
C THR A 9 19.33 26.97 -13.92
N PHE A 10 18.45 25.97 -14.07
CA PHE A 10 17.10 26.00 -13.50
C PHE A 10 17.13 26.23 -11.97
N LEU A 11 17.98 25.51 -11.23
CA LEU A 11 18.12 25.72 -9.79
C LEU A 11 18.65 27.13 -9.45
N LYS A 12 19.58 27.68 -10.24
CA LYS A 12 20.07 29.05 -10.03
C LYS A 12 18.99 30.10 -10.26
N GLU A 13 18.13 29.89 -11.24
CA GLU A 13 17.05 30.82 -11.60
C GLU A 13 15.90 30.79 -10.59
N HIS A 14 15.50 29.59 -10.13
CA HIS A 14 14.28 29.42 -9.33
C HIS A 14 14.53 29.12 -7.84
N HIS A 15 15.68 28.55 -7.50
CA HIS A 15 16.00 28.08 -6.15
C HIS A 15 17.43 28.48 -5.72
N TYR A 16 17.81 29.71 -6.06
CA TYR A 16 19.20 30.19 -5.93
C TYR A 16 19.82 29.85 -4.58
N ASN A 17 20.91 29.08 -4.62
CA ASN A 17 21.69 28.67 -3.45
C ASN A 17 20.92 27.92 -2.34
N LYS A 18 19.70 27.44 -2.59
CA LYS A 18 18.90 26.71 -1.57
C LYS A 18 19.27 25.24 -1.44
N TYR A 19 19.63 24.61 -2.56
CA TYR A 19 19.83 23.16 -2.63
C TYR A 19 21.25 22.78 -3.07
N GLU A 20 21.70 21.62 -2.62
CA GLU A 20 22.87 20.91 -3.09
C GLU A 20 22.43 19.66 -3.88
N ILE A 21 23.02 19.44 -5.06
CA ILE A 21 22.72 18.26 -5.88
C ILE A 21 23.53 17.08 -5.34
N ILE A 22 22.85 16.11 -4.74
CA ILE A 22 23.46 14.88 -4.24
C ILE A 22 23.63 13.88 -5.38
N THR A 23 22.55 13.64 -6.12
CA THR A 23 22.54 12.69 -7.24
C THR A 23 21.93 13.35 -8.48
N PHE A 24 22.53 13.09 -9.63
CA PHE A 24 21.95 13.37 -10.95
C PHE A 24 22.37 12.26 -11.90
N LYS A 25 21.50 11.25 -12.08
CA LYS A 25 21.79 10.06 -12.90
C LYS A 25 20.67 9.79 -13.88
N ARG A 26 20.99 9.23 -15.04
CA ARG A 26 19.96 8.85 -16.01
C ARG A 26 19.09 7.75 -15.41
N ASN A 27 17.76 7.90 -15.46
CA ASN A 27 16.85 6.87 -14.96
C ASN A 27 16.36 5.99 -16.11
N PHE A 28 17.20 5.02 -16.49
CA PHE A 28 16.87 4.04 -17.53
C PHE A 28 16.62 2.69 -16.87
N ASN A 29 15.36 2.24 -16.87
CA ASN A 29 15.01 0.90 -16.36
C ASN A 29 14.04 0.21 -17.34
N THR A 30 13.75 -1.07 -17.12
CA THR A 30 12.89 -1.88 -18.01
C THR A 30 11.47 -1.33 -18.17
N ALA A 31 11.01 -0.45 -17.26
CA ALA A 31 9.71 0.20 -17.30
C ALA A 31 9.73 1.64 -17.85
N ASN A 32 10.90 2.29 -17.93
CA ASN A 32 11.05 3.68 -18.36
C ASN A 32 12.20 3.82 -19.38
N MET A 33 11.83 3.89 -20.66
CA MET A 33 12.76 4.06 -21.78
C MET A 33 12.92 5.53 -22.22
N ASN A 34 12.36 6.50 -21.48
CA ASN A 34 12.46 7.91 -21.87
C ASN A 34 13.90 8.41 -21.70
N PRO A 35 14.61 8.76 -22.79
CA PRO A 35 16.02 9.12 -22.72
C PRO A 35 16.27 10.46 -22.00
N ASN A 36 15.23 11.26 -21.76
CA ASN A 36 15.31 12.59 -21.18
C ASN A 36 15.00 12.62 -19.68
N LEU A 37 14.64 11.50 -19.05
CA LEU A 37 14.37 11.43 -17.62
C LEU A 37 15.63 11.10 -16.81
N TYR A 38 15.86 11.91 -15.78
CA TYR A 38 17.00 11.79 -14.89
C TYR A 38 16.50 11.69 -13.45
N TRP A 39 16.99 10.72 -12.69
CA TRP A 39 16.81 10.70 -11.25
C TRP A 39 17.66 11.78 -10.60
N VAL A 40 17.03 12.60 -9.77
CA VAL A 40 17.66 13.70 -9.06
C VAL A 40 17.41 13.57 -7.57
N GLU A 41 18.45 13.78 -6.77
CA GLU A 41 18.35 13.97 -5.32
C GLU A 41 18.95 15.33 -4.95
N LEU A 42 18.19 16.11 -4.19
CA LEU A 42 18.61 17.41 -3.67
C LEU A 42 18.59 17.40 -2.15
N ALA A 43 19.68 17.87 -1.53
CA ALA A 43 19.70 18.20 -0.11
C ALA A 43 19.42 19.69 0.08
N LEU A 44 18.61 20.05 1.07
CA LEU A 44 18.43 21.44 1.47
C LEU A 44 19.68 21.91 2.23
N LYS A 45 20.31 23.00 1.80
CA LYS A 45 21.55 23.48 2.44
C LYS A 45 21.37 23.91 3.89
N GLU A 46 20.22 24.47 4.23
CA GLU A 46 19.89 24.90 5.60
C GLU A 46 19.76 23.72 6.58
N ASN A 47 19.44 22.53 6.07
CA ASN A 47 19.36 21.30 6.86
C ASN A 47 19.54 20.09 5.93
N SER A 48 20.74 19.51 5.93
CA SER A 48 21.13 18.41 5.04
C SER A 48 20.37 17.10 5.28
N ASN A 49 19.62 16.98 6.38
CA ASN A 49 18.76 15.82 6.62
C ASN A 49 17.51 15.84 5.73
N ILE A 50 17.17 17.00 5.15
CA ILE A 50 16.07 17.15 4.22
C ILE A 50 16.59 16.85 2.81
N ILE A 51 16.38 15.62 2.37
CA ILE A 51 16.73 15.15 1.04
C ILE A 51 15.45 14.84 0.29
N ILE A 52 15.24 15.51 -0.85
CA ILE A 52 14.11 15.25 -1.75
C ILE A 52 14.59 14.54 -3.00
N ASN A 53 13.74 13.72 -3.58
CA ASN A 53 14.02 12.97 -4.79
C ASN A 53 12.88 13.07 -5.80
N PHE A 54 13.23 13.07 -7.08
CA PHE A 54 12.28 13.17 -8.19
C PHE A 54 12.94 12.80 -9.52
N GLU A 55 12.14 12.64 -10.55
CA GLU A 55 12.62 12.56 -11.94
C GLU A 55 12.60 13.94 -12.61
N TRP A 56 13.67 14.30 -13.29
CA TRP A 56 13.80 15.52 -14.06
C TRP A 56 13.70 15.21 -15.54
N ASN A 57 12.74 15.81 -16.23
CA ASN A 57 12.64 15.77 -17.68
C ASN A 57 13.49 16.90 -18.28
N ALA A 58 14.67 16.54 -18.80
CA ALA A 58 15.61 17.51 -19.36
C ALA A 58 15.13 18.18 -20.66
N LYS A 59 14.18 17.56 -21.39
CA LYS A 59 13.61 18.14 -22.61
C LYS A 59 12.61 19.25 -22.26
N ASP A 60 11.69 18.94 -21.35
CA ASP A 60 10.58 19.83 -20.98
C ASP A 60 10.94 20.76 -19.81
N LYS A 61 12.12 20.58 -19.21
CA LYS A 61 12.60 21.29 -18.01
C LYS A 61 11.57 21.24 -16.87
N ALA A 62 10.97 20.06 -16.70
CA ALA A 62 9.88 19.86 -15.77
C ALA A 62 10.22 18.74 -14.79
N LEU A 63 9.73 18.92 -13.56
CA LEU A 63 9.80 17.91 -12.52
C LEU A 63 8.69 16.88 -12.75
N TYR A 64 9.07 15.61 -12.69
CA TYR A 64 8.19 14.47 -12.75
C TYR A 64 8.38 13.65 -11.48
N VAL A 65 7.28 13.26 -10.86
CA VAL A 65 7.32 12.36 -9.71
C VAL A 65 6.57 11.10 -10.16
N PRO A 66 7.26 9.97 -10.38
CA PRO A 66 6.62 8.74 -10.81
C PRO A 66 5.64 8.29 -9.72
N PHE A 67 4.41 7.89 -10.11
CA PHE A 67 3.34 7.36 -9.24
C PHE A 67 2.48 8.35 -8.45
N HIS A 68 2.44 9.63 -8.84
CA HIS A 68 1.62 10.62 -8.14
C HIS A 68 0.50 11.15 -9.05
N ASP A 69 -0.61 11.62 -8.46
CA ASP A 69 -1.64 12.43 -9.13
C ASP A 69 -1.43 13.93 -8.83
N THR A 70 -1.96 14.82 -9.67
CA THR A 70 -1.43 16.19 -9.89
C THR A 70 -2.09 17.28 -9.04
N LYS A 71 -1.27 18.10 -8.37
CA LYS A 71 -1.39 19.58 -8.26
C LYS A 71 -0.17 20.26 -7.60
N ASP A 72 0.52 19.60 -6.67
CA ASP A 72 1.67 20.19 -5.95
C ASP A 72 2.98 19.41 -6.13
N ARG A 73 3.70 19.66 -7.23
CA ARG A 73 4.95 18.97 -7.61
C ARG A 73 6.15 19.90 -7.75
N SER A 74 6.26 20.89 -6.87
CA SER A 74 7.44 21.78 -6.85
C SER A 74 8.54 21.22 -5.95
N ILE A 75 9.78 21.65 -6.19
CA ILE A 75 10.92 21.37 -5.32
C ILE A 75 10.62 21.84 -3.88
N GLU A 76 9.97 23.00 -3.71
CA GLU A 76 9.52 23.51 -2.41
C GLU A 76 8.49 22.61 -1.74
N THR A 77 7.48 22.15 -2.48
CA THR A 77 6.44 21.29 -1.92
C THR A 77 7.05 19.99 -1.42
N LEU A 78 7.91 19.35 -2.23
CA LEU A 78 8.63 18.15 -1.81
C LEU A 78 9.50 18.41 -0.57
N THR A 79 10.13 19.58 -0.50
CA THR A 79 10.93 19.98 0.67
C THR A 79 10.06 20.13 1.91
N ASN A 80 8.88 20.74 1.77
CA ASN A 80 7.94 20.89 2.88
C ASN A 80 7.40 19.54 3.34
N TYR A 81 7.06 18.64 2.42
CA TYR A 81 6.65 17.28 2.77
C TYR A 81 7.75 16.55 3.56
N GLN A 82 9.00 16.62 3.12
CA GLN A 82 10.11 15.98 3.84
C GLN A 82 10.32 16.59 5.24
N LYS A 83 10.13 17.91 5.41
CA LYS A 83 10.15 18.56 6.73
C LYS A 83 9.06 18.00 7.64
N GLN A 84 7.83 17.92 7.14
CA GLN A 84 6.70 17.39 7.89
C GLN A 84 6.86 15.90 8.20
N GLU A 85 7.41 15.12 7.26
CA GLU A 85 7.68 13.70 7.44
C GLU A 85 8.67 13.46 8.58
N ILE A 86 9.77 14.21 8.64
CA ILE A 86 10.77 14.09 9.71
C ILE A 86 10.11 14.33 11.08
N LEU A 87 9.36 15.41 11.20
CA LEU A 87 8.71 15.82 12.43
C LEU A 87 7.60 14.85 12.87
N LEU A 88 6.74 14.41 11.93
CA LEU A 88 5.73 13.37 12.20
C LEU A 88 6.37 12.05 12.62
N ARG A 89 7.45 11.65 11.95
CA ARG A 89 8.18 10.42 12.26
C ARG A 89 8.78 10.47 13.67
N GLU A 90 9.37 11.59 14.07
CA GLU A 90 9.91 11.80 15.41
C GLU A 90 8.81 11.70 16.47
N GLU A 91 7.68 12.39 16.31
CA GLU A 91 6.56 12.30 17.27
C GLU A 91 5.95 10.90 17.34
N LEU A 92 5.80 10.23 16.20
CA LEU A 92 5.31 8.86 16.17
C LEU A 92 6.30 7.93 16.89
N TYR A 93 7.62 8.12 16.75
CA TYR A 93 8.60 7.33 17.48
C TYR A 93 8.47 7.57 18.98
N GLU A 94 8.39 8.81 19.44
CA GLU A 94 8.24 9.13 20.87
C GLU A 94 7.01 8.48 21.50
N VAL A 95 5.90 8.41 20.76
CA VAL A 95 4.63 7.86 21.28
C VAL A 95 4.58 6.33 21.20
N LEU A 96 5.33 5.72 20.28
CA LEU A 96 5.33 4.27 20.02
C LEU A 96 6.56 3.51 20.56
N ASP A 97 7.58 4.25 21.04
CA ASP A 97 9.01 3.89 21.18
C ASP A 97 9.32 2.44 21.59
N ASN A 98 8.77 1.95 22.72
CA ASN A 98 9.13 0.62 23.23
C ASN A 98 8.63 -0.55 22.37
N ASP A 99 7.74 -0.29 21.41
CA ASP A 99 7.04 -1.34 20.67
C ASP A 99 7.51 -1.50 19.22
N VAL A 100 8.40 -0.63 18.73
CA VAL A 100 8.74 -0.50 17.30
C VAL A 100 10.26 -0.64 17.06
N LEU A 101 10.65 -1.48 16.09
CA LEU A 101 12.06 -1.63 15.67
C LEU A 101 12.50 -0.54 14.71
N SER A 102 11.64 -0.20 13.78
CA SER A 102 11.85 0.87 12.82
C SER A 102 10.50 1.29 12.22
N MET A 103 10.47 2.51 11.71
CA MET A 103 9.29 3.12 11.13
C MET A 103 9.70 4.00 9.95
N ASP A 104 8.93 3.88 8.89
CA ASP A 104 8.97 4.76 7.73
C ASP A 104 7.61 5.47 7.63
N VAL A 105 7.65 6.76 7.34
CA VAL A 105 6.46 7.61 7.22
C VAL A 105 6.50 8.23 5.84
N ASN A 106 5.41 8.14 5.10
CA ASN A 106 5.27 8.76 3.81
C ASN A 106 4.05 9.65 3.82
N VAL A 107 4.27 10.94 4.12
CA VAL A 107 3.22 11.96 4.21
C VAL A 107 2.45 12.09 2.90
N PHE A 108 3.17 11.99 1.77
CA PHE A 108 2.54 12.15 0.46
C PHE A 108 1.52 11.03 0.18
N ASN A 109 1.94 9.79 0.38
CA ASN A 109 1.11 8.61 0.13
C ASN A 109 0.17 8.29 1.30
N HIS A 110 0.22 9.07 2.38
CA HIS A 110 -0.54 8.82 3.61
C HIS A 110 -0.34 7.37 4.11
N ALA A 111 0.92 6.91 4.05
CA ALA A 111 1.31 5.56 4.42
C ALA A 111 2.33 5.59 5.55
N ILE A 112 2.23 4.63 6.47
CA ILE A 112 3.18 4.40 7.55
C ILE A 112 3.58 2.93 7.49
N SER A 113 4.86 2.63 7.63
CA SER A 113 5.36 1.25 7.67
C SER A 113 6.10 1.04 8.97
N ILE A 114 5.55 0.21 9.85
CA ILE A 114 6.08 -0.10 11.17
C ILE A 114 6.68 -1.51 11.16
N SER A 115 7.94 -1.64 11.56
CA SER A 115 8.61 -2.92 11.77
C SER A 115 8.55 -3.32 13.24
N LEU A 116 8.16 -4.57 13.50
CA LEU A 116 8.01 -5.16 14.82
C LEU A 116 8.87 -6.43 14.94
N ASP A 117 9.22 -6.82 16.16
CA ASP A 117 9.89 -8.11 16.42
C ASP A 117 8.98 -9.32 16.16
N SER A 118 7.68 -9.15 16.34
CA SER A 118 6.67 -10.21 16.18
C SER A 118 5.35 -9.65 15.71
N GLU A 119 4.46 -10.53 15.26
CA GLU A 119 3.13 -10.11 14.80
C GLU A 119 2.32 -9.45 15.94
N PRO A 120 1.67 -8.32 15.66
CA PRO A 120 0.87 -7.61 16.66
C PRO A 120 -0.40 -8.40 17.00
N THR A 121 -0.79 -8.34 18.28
CA THR A 121 -2.12 -8.81 18.72
C THR A 121 -3.18 -7.77 18.41
N PHE A 122 -4.46 -8.16 18.46
CA PHE A 122 -5.58 -7.23 18.28
C PHE A 122 -5.52 -6.03 19.25
N LYS A 123 -5.19 -6.27 20.53
CA LYS A 123 -5.02 -5.18 21.51
C LYS A 123 -3.90 -4.21 21.13
N LYS A 124 -2.80 -4.74 20.55
CA LYS A 124 -1.68 -3.94 20.10
C LYS A 124 -2.04 -3.11 18.86
N PHE A 125 -2.90 -3.60 17.96
CA PHE A 125 -3.47 -2.79 16.89
C PHE A 125 -4.30 -1.62 17.41
N GLN A 126 -5.17 -1.85 18.41
CA GLN A 126 -5.95 -0.77 19.01
C GLN A 126 -5.03 0.29 19.64
N TYR A 127 -4.03 -0.14 20.41
CA TYR A 127 -3.00 0.74 20.95
C TYR A 127 -2.32 1.57 19.86
N PHE A 128 -1.81 0.95 18.80
CA PHE A 128 -1.20 1.67 17.69
C PHE A 128 -2.16 2.65 17.03
N SER A 129 -3.40 2.24 16.80
CA SER A 129 -4.40 3.08 16.13
C SER A 129 -4.68 4.35 16.90
N ASP A 130 -4.92 4.25 18.21
CA ASP A 130 -5.21 5.41 19.06
C ASP A 130 -4.03 6.37 19.12
N LYS A 131 -2.81 5.83 19.28
CA LYS A 131 -1.57 6.61 19.33
C LYS A 131 -1.27 7.32 18.02
N ILE A 132 -1.36 6.61 16.89
CA ILE A 132 -1.13 7.18 15.56
C ILE A 132 -2.18 8.24 15.27
N CYS A 133 -3.47 7.96 15.51
CA CYS A 133 -4.55 8.93 15.34
C CYS A 133 -4.27 10.22 16.12
N SER A 134 -3.92 10.10 17.39
CA SER A 134 -3.62 11.22 18.28
C SER A 134 -2.47 12.10 17.77
N VAL A 135 -1.46 11.52 17.13
CA VAL A 135 -0.38 12.29 16.49
C VAL A 135 -0.87 12.94 15.20
N LEU A 136 -1.52 12.19 14.31
CA LEU A 136 -2.00 12.71 13.02
C LEU A 136 -3.01 13.86 13.17
N ASP A 137 -3.83 13.83 14.23
CA ASP A 137 -4.79 14.89 14.54
C ASP A 137 -4.14 16.26 14.83
N LYS A 138 -2.86 16.29 15.22
CA LYS A 138 -2.11 17.55 15.39
C LYS A 138 -1.70 18.18 14.05
N TYR A 139 -1.77 17.42 12.96
CA TYR A 139 -1.24 17.79 11.64
C TYR A 139 -2.30 17.72 10.52
N PRO A 140 -3.46 18.36 10.68
CA PRO A 140 -4.58 18.21 9.74
C PRO A 140 -4.30 18.75 8.33
N ASP A 141 -3.43 19.75 8.19
CA ASP A 141 -3.04 20.31 6.89
C ASP A 141 -1.98 19.45 6.17
N THR A 142 -1.34 18.54 6.91
CA THR A 142 -0.29 17.65 6.39
C THR A 142 -0.85 16.28 6.07
N TRP A 143 -1.69 15.74 6.94
CA TRP A 143 -2.30 14.42 6.79
C TRP A 143 -3.80 14.56 6.58
N THR A 144 -4.23 14.51 5.33
CA THR A 144 -5.60 14.90 4.93
C THR A 144 -6.53 13.73 4.63
N ARG A 145 -6.03 12.50 4.81
CA ARG A 145 -6.71 11.25 4.46
C ARG A 145 -6.53 10.20 5.54
N GLU A 146 -7.24 9.09 5.44
CA GLU A 146 -6.93 7.91 6.25
C GLU A 146 -5.49 7.43 6.01
N ALA A 147 -4.84 6.97 7.08
CA ALA A 147 -3.52 6.40 7.07
C ALA A 147 -3.59 4.89 6.86
N HIS A 148 -2.77 4.40 5.94
CA HIS A 148 -2.51 2.97 5.75
C HIS A 148 -1.23 2.60 6.49
N VAL A 149 -1.36 1.85 7.59
CA VAL A 149 -0.25 1.49 8.46
C VAL A 149 0.12 0.01 8.26
N ASP A 150 1.16 -0.27 7.49
CA ASP A 150 1.69 -1.61 7.22
C ASP A 150 2.55 -2.11 8.39
N PHE A 151 2.27 -3.31 8.89
CA PHE A 151 3.02 -3.92 10.01
C PHE A 151 3.89 -5.08 9.55
N LYS A 152 5.19 -4.84 9.46
CA LYS A 152 6.20 -5.81 9.04
C LYS A 152 6.79 -6.52 10.24
N VAL A 153 6.96 -7.83 10.16
CA VAL A 153 7.81 -8.55 11.12
C VAL A 153 9.26 -8.46 10.66
N LYS A 154 10.20 -8.46 11.59
CA LYS A 154 11.66 -8.42 11.34
C LYS A 154 12.07 -9.26 10.11
N ARG A 155 12.73 -8.61 9.14
CA ARG A 155 13.21 -9.15 7.84
C ARG A 155 12.16 -9.28 6.74
N GLU A 156 10.88 -9.02 7.01
CA GLU A 156 9.87 -8.95 5.94
C GLU A 156 9.93 -7.61 5.20
N ARG A 157 9.67 -7.66 3.89
CA ARG A 157 9.60 -6.45 3.05
C ARG A 157 8.24 -5.76 3.15
N LYS A 158 7.18 -6.52 3.37
CA LYS A 158 5.79 -6.07 3.48
C LYS A 158 5.08 -6.85 4.58
N GLY A 159 4.26 -6.16 5.37
CA GLY A 159 3.47 -6.76 6.43
C GLY A 159 2.32 -7.59 5.90
N PHE A 160 1.90 -8.61 6.65
CA PHE A 160 0.66 -9.31 6.35
C PHE A 160 -0.57 -8.47 6.72
N TYR A 161 -0.49 -7.71 7.81
CA TYR A 161 -1.58 -6.87 8.28
C TYR A 161 -1.30 -5.40 8.00
N GLU A 162 -2.34 -4.70 7.60
CA GLU A 162 -2.37 -3.25 7.50
C GLU A 162 -3.52 -2.74 8.37
N LEU A 163 -3.26 -1.68 9.13
CA LEU A 163 -4.26 -1.00 9.95
C LEU A 163 -4.66 0.30 9.26
N ILE A 164 -5.95 0.52 9.14
CA ILE A 164 -6.51 1.78 8.67
C ILE A 164 -6.77 2.68 9.87
N VAL A 165 -6.13 3.85 9.89
CA VAL A 165 -6.29 4.85 10.94
C VAL A 165 -6.86 6.11 10.32
N LYS A 166 -8.04 6.55 10.76
CA LYS A 166 -8.64 7.81 10.31
C LYS A 166 -8.37 8.90 11.33
N PRO A 167 -7.68 9.98 10.96
CA PRO A 167 -7.66 11.20 11.75
C PRO A 167 -9.10 11.71 11.98
N SER A 168 -9.36 12.31 13.12
CA SER A 168 -10.64 12.91 13.48
C SER A 168 -11.10 14.01 12.51
N THR A 169 -10.16 14.67 11.84
CA THR A 169 -10.40 15.72 10.84
C THR A 169 -10.72 15.19 9.45
N PHE A 170 -10.46 13.90 9.18
CA PHE A 170 -10.76 13.30 7.90
C PHE A 170 -12.26 13.02 7.74
N ASN A 171 -12.88 13.67 6.77
CA ASN A 171 -14.28 13.46 6.43
C ASN A 171 -14.39 12.69 5.10
N ASP A 172 -14.77 11.43 5.19
CA ASP A 172 -14.99 10.56 4.05
C ASP A 172 -16.47 10.30 3.75
N SER A 173 -17.39 11.10 4.31
CA SER A 173 -18.85 10.91 4.17
C SER A 173 -19.37 10.84 2.73
N ASN A 174 -18.62 11.34 1.74
CA ASN A 174 -18.97 11.26 0.33
C ASN A 174 -18.35 10.07 -0.41
N GLY A 175 -17.60 9.22 0.29
CA GLY A 175 -16.93 8.05 -0.27
C GLY A 175 -17.88 6.86 -0.38
N SER A 176 -17.95 6.23 -1.56
CA SER A 176 -18.81 5.06 -1.79
C SER A 176 -18.42 3.84 -0.95
N TYR A 177 -17.16 3.77 -0.50
CA TYR A 177 -16.66 2.73 0.39
C TYR A 177 -15.75 3.36 1.42
N ARG A 178 -16.09 3.14 2.69
CA ARG A 178 -15.42 3.79 3.82
C ARG A 178 -14.91 2.75 4.77
N TYR A 179 -13.62 2.76 5.09
CA TYR A 179 -13.11 1.85 6.11
C TYR A 179 -13.75 2.14 7.47
N LYS A 180 -13.92 1.13 8.31
CA LYS A 180 -14.21 1.39 9.73
C LYS A 180 -12.97 1.98 10.40
N GLN A 181 -13.16 2.82 11.40
CA GLN A 181 -12.05 3.23 12.25
C GLN A 181 -11.43 1.99 12.89
N HIS A 182 -10.10 1.90 12.92
CA HIS A 182 -9.32 0.76 13.39
C HIS A 182 -9.49 -0.53 12.55
N ALA A 183 -9.93 -0.42 11.30
CA ALA A 183 -10.04 -1.56 10.40
C ALA A 183 -8.68 -2.23 10.19
N ILE A 184 -8.64 -3.55 10.30
CA ILE A 184 -7.46 -4.36 10.01
C ILE A 184 -7.73 -5.08 8.68
N VAL A 185 -6.87 -4.83 7.70
CA VAL A 185 -6.92 -5.46 6.38
C VAL A 185 -5.71 -6.38 6.21
N ALA A 186 -5.82 -7.37 5.31
CA ALA A 186 -4.73 -8.28 5.01
C ALA A 186 -4.10 -7.93 3.65
N ASN A 187 -2.78 -7.88 3.62
CA ASN A 187 -2.01 -7.82 2.40
C ASN A 187 -1.90 -9.23 1.80
N ASN A 188 -2.40 -9.39 0.58
CA ASN A 188 -2.45 -10.69 -0.10
C ASN A 188 -1.11 -11.13 -0.71
N TYR A 189 -0.03 -10.38 -0.49
CA TYR A 189 1.29 -10.65 -1.06
C TYR A 189 2.40 -10.00 -0.23
N GLY A 190 3.64 -10.49 -0.40
CA GLY A 190 4.86 -9.85 0.10
C GLY A 190 5.25 -10.16 1.55
N SER A 191 4.38 -10.83 2.30
CA SER A 191 4.68 -11.39 3.62
C SER A 191 4.75 -12.91 3.57
N VAL A 192 5.48 -13.52 4.51
CA VAL A 192 5.64 -14.98 4.57
C VAL A 192 4.29 -15.66 4.78
N LYS A 193 3.41 -15.06 5.59
CA LYS A 193 2.05 -15.58 5.84
C LYS A 193 1.20 -15.58 4.57
N ALA A 194 1.22 -14.50 3.79
CA ALA A 194 0.48 -14.43 2.52
C ALA A 194 1.00 -15.45 1.50
N GLU A 195 2.32 -15.61 1.39
CA GLU A 195 2.95 -16.58 0.51
C GLU A 195 2.57 -18.03 0.89
N ASN A 196 2.60 -18.35 2.19
CA ASN A 196 2.19 -19.66 2.70
C ASN A 196 0.73 -19.97 2.38
N ILE A 197 -0.17 -19.00 2.59
CA ILE A 197 -1.59 -19.12 2.23
C ILE A 197 -1.74 -19.32 0.72
N GLY A 198 -1.09 -18.50 -0.10
CA GLY A 198 -1.15 -18.60 -1.55
C GLY A 198 -0.64 -19.94 -2.07
N HIS A 199 0.44 -20.46 -1.49
CA HIS A 199 1.00 -21.78 -1.82
C HIS A 199 0.02 -22.90 -1.45
N PHE A 200 -0.55 -22.86 -0.23
CA PHE A 200 -1.53 -23.84 0.21
C PHE A 200 -2.75 -23.86 -0.71
N ILE A 201 -3.34 -22.70 -1.02
CA ILE A 201 -4.50 -22.59 -1.90
C ILE A 201 -4.17 -23.13 -3.30
N SER A 202 -3.02 -22.74 -3.84
CA SER A 202 -2.60 -23.23 -5.16
C SER A 202 -2.43 -24.74 -5.15
N LYS A 203 -1.79 -25.32 -4.13
CA LYS A 203 -1.56 -26.77 -4.01
C LYS A 203 -2.86 -27.56 -3.85
N GLU A 204 -3.77 -27.08 -3.03
CA GLU A 204 -4.98 -27.81 -2.65
C GLU A 204 -6.09 -27.73 -3.72
N PHE A 205 -6.21 -26.58 -4.41
CA PHE A 205 -7.36 -26.31 -5.28
C PHE A 205 -7.03 -26.24 -6.78
N THR A 206 -5.76 -26.13 -7.17
CA THR A 206 -5.37 -26.13 -8.60
C THR A 206 -5.52 -27.52 -9.20
N LYS A 207 -6.09 -27.58 -10.41
CA LYS A 207 -6.06 -28.79 -11.26
C LYS A 207 -5.26 -28.50 -12.53
N PRO A 208 -4.71 -29.52 -13.23
CA PRO A 208 -3.82 -29.33 -14.39
C PRO A 208 -4.33 -28.35 -15.47
N ASN A 209 -5.64 -28.30 -15.70
CA ASN A 209 -6.27 -27.40 -16.68
C ASN A 209 -7.22 -26.38 -16.04
N SER A 210 -7.22 -26.25 -14.71
CA SER A 210 -8.10 -25.32 -14.00
C SER A 210 -7.35 -24.75 -12.81
N PRO A 211 -6.45 -23.77 -13.05
CA PRO A 211 -5.70 -23.16 -11.97
C PRO A 211 -6.59 -22.26 -11.12
N VAL A 212 -6.13 -22.03 -9.89
CA VAL A 212 -6.73 -21.03 -9.02
C VAL A 212 -5.71 -19.96 -8.67
N TYR A 213 -6.19 -18.74 -8.44
CA TYR A 213 -5.34 -17.63 -8.03
C TYR A 213 -5.94 -16.93 -6.81
N LEU A 214 -5.13 -16.76 -5.76
CA LEU A 214 -5.51 -15.97 -4.59
C LEU A 214 -5.92 -14.56 -5.03
N LYS A 215 -7.09 -14.11 -4.58
CA LYS A 215 -7.61 -12.77 -4.89
C LYS A 215 -7.70 -11.89 -3.67
N ASN A 216 -8.25 -12.41 -2.57
CA ASN A 216 -8.36 -11.62 -1.35
C ASN A 216 -8.32 -12.46 -0.08
N ILE A 217 -7.90 -11.83 1.01
CA ILE A 217 -7.97 -12.36 2.37
C ILE A 217 -8.69 -11.33 3.23
N TRP A 218 -9.79 -11.74 3.87
CA TRP A 218 -10.44 -10.97 4.93
C TRP A 218 -10.06 -11.56 6.27
N VAL A 219 -9.53 -10.73 7.15
CA VAL A 219 -9.17 -11.08 8.52
C VAL A 219 -10.30 -10.76 9.49
N ASN A 220 -10.48 -11.63 10.48
CA ASN A 220 -11.38 -11.34 11.58
C ASN A 220 -10.79 -10.20 12.45
N GLN A 221 -11.60 -9.19 12.71
CA GLN A 221 -11.27 -7.98 13.47
C GLN A 221 -11.11 -8.22 14.97
N LYS A 222 -11.03 -9.46 15.44
CA LYS A 222 -10.79 -9.86 16.85
C LYS A 222 -9.88 -11.08 16.98
N ASP A 223 -9.97 -12.01 16.03
CA ASP A 223 -9.10 -13.20 15.92
C ASP A 223 -8.25 -13.14 14.65
N LEU A 224 -7.07 -12.56 14.75
CA LEU A 224 -6.20 -12.28 13.60
C LEU A 224 -5.74 -13.52 12.83
N ASN A 225 -5.89 -14.73 13.37
CA ASN A 225 -5.55 -15.97 12.69
C ASN A 225 -6.74 -16.62 11.99
N SER A 226 -7.93 -16.03 12.06
CA SER A 226 -9.11 -16.51 11.35
C SER A 226 -9.37 -15.70 10.09
N PHE A 227 -9.51 -16.41 8.97
CA PHE A 227 -9.58 -15.82 7.64
C PHE A 227 -10.78 -16.32 6.84
N TYR A 228 -11.33 -15.42 6.04
CA TYR A 228 -12.00 -15.79 4.79
C TYR A 228 -11.07 -15.50 3.63
N ILE A 229 -10.90 -16.46 2.73
CA ILE A 229 -9.96 -16.37 1.62
C ILE A 229 -10.74 -16.56 0.33
N ALA A 230 -10.66 -15.59 -0.58
CA ALA A 230 -11.19 -15.68 -1.93
C ALA A 230 -10.09 -16.05 -2.93
N PHE A 231 -10.38 -17.02 -3.80
CA PHE A 231 -9.51 -17.38 -4.91
C PHE A 231 -10.32 -17.64 -6.18
N GLU A 232 -9.85 -17.06 -7.29
CA GLU A 232 -10.53 -17.11 -8.58
C GLU A 232 -10.18 -18.42 -9.28
N LYS A 233 -11.22 -19.16 -9.67
CA LYS A 233 -11.09 -20.37 -10.48
C LYS A 233 -10.98 -19.98 -11.94
N HIS A 234 -10.00 -20.55 -12.63
CA HIS A 234 -9.80 -20.36 -14.05
C HIS A 234 -10.08 -21.65 -14.83
N GLU A 235 -10.55 -21.51 -16.08
CA GLU A 235 -10.72 -22.59 -17.04
C GLU A 235 -10.05 -22.27 -18.37
N PRO A 236 -9.71 -23.27 -19.20
CA PRO A 236 -9.08 -23.03 -20.50
C PRO A 236 -9.99 -22.20 -21.39
N GLN A 237 -9.41 -21.27 -22.14
CA GLN A 237 -10.17 -20.56 -23.17
C GLN A 237 -10.36 -21.45 -24.39
N GLU A 238 -11.56 -21.41 -24.99
CA GLU A 238 -11.85 -22.13 -26.24
C GLU A 238 -11.05 -21.57 -27.42
N LYS A 239 -10.62 -20.31 -27.34
CA LYS A 239 -9.79 -19.66 -28.36
C LYS A 239 -8.32 -19.71 -27.93
N ILE A 240 -7.51 -20.35 -28.77
CA ILE A 240 -6.06 -20.37 -28.67
C ILE A 240 -5.55 -19.08 -29.33
N GLU A 241 -4.95 -18.16 -28.57
CA GLU A 241 -4.21 -17.02 -29.12
C GLU A 241 -2.71 -17.35 -29.17
N GLY A 242 -2.24 -17.83 -30.33
CA GLY A 242 -0.83 -18.25 -30.53
C GLY A 242 -0.45 -19.53 -29.76
N ASP A 243 0.84 -19.74 -29.49
CA ASP A 243 1.35 -20.92 -28.75
C ASP A 243 1.09 -20.87 -27.22
N ARG A 244 0.12 -20.07 -26.75
CA ARG A 244 -0.17 -19.90 -25.31
C ARG A 244 -1.53 -20.48 -24.97
N TYR A 245 -1.53 -21.44 -24.03
CA TYR A 245 -2.75 -21.89 -23.36
C TYR A 245 -3.24 -20.78 -22.42
N LEU A 246 -4.18 -19.97 -22.87
CA LEU A 246 -4.82 -18.94 -22.06
C LEU A 246 -5.93 -19.54 -21.21
N THR A 247 -6.09 -19.04 -19.99
CA THR A 247 -7.23 -19.36 -19.11
C THR A 247 -8.08 -18.12 -18.86
N LYS A 248 -9.35 -18.29 -18.48
CA LYS A 248 -10.25 -17.22 -18.07
C LYS A 248 -10.82 -17.50 -16.69
N GLY A 249 -11.00 -16.46 -15.89
CA GLY A 249 -11.71 -16.56 -14.62
C GLY A 249 -13.18 -16.89 -14.86
N VAL A 250 -13.70 -17.93 -14.20
CA VAL A 250 -15.09 -18.42 -14.36
C VAL A 250 -15.91 -18.31 -13.09
N GLY A 251 -15.27 -18.06 -11.95
CA GLY A 251 -15.93 -17.87 -10.67
C GLY A 251 -14.95 -17.71 -9.53
N MET A 252 -15.48 -17.49 -8.33
CA MET A 252 -14.72 -17.28 -7.11
C MET A 252 -15.08 -18.34 -6.08
N TYR A 253 -14.08 -18.98 -5.50
CA TYR A 253 -14.27 -19.72 -4.26
C TYR A 253 -14.06 -18.80 -3.07
N LEU A 254 -14.86 -18.97 -2.02
CA LEU A 254 -14.69 -18.35 -0.72
C LEU A 254 -14.55 -19.45 0.33
N VAL A 255 -13.43 -19.46 1.05
CA VAL A 255 -13.12 -20.49 2.04
C VAL A 255 -12.84 -19.87 3.40
N LYS A 256 -13.35 -20.46 4.48
CA LYS A 256 -12.99 -20.08 5.86
C LYS A 256 -11.89 -20.99 6.39
N MET A 257 -10.81 -20.41 6.89
CA MET A 257 -9.65 -21.12 7.40
C MET A 257 -9.05 -20.45 8.63
N ASN A 258 -8.26 -21.21 9.39
CA ASN A 258 -7.47 -20.70 10.50
C ASN A 258 -5.97 -20.96 10.26
N TYR A 259 -5.11 -19.99 10.51
CA TYR A 259 -3.65 -20.14 10.45
C TYR A 259 -3.07 -20.59 11.81
N PRO A 260 -1.98 -21.37 11.87
CA PRO A 260 -1.11 -21.82 10.77
C PRO A 260 -1.55 -23.09 10.03
N ASN A 261 -2.49 -23.87 10.58
CA ASN A 261 -2.82 -25.19 10.01
C ASN A 261 -3.61 -25.14 8.70
N LEU A 262 -4.27 -24.01 8.41
CA LEU A 262 -5.13 -23.79 7.24
C LEU A 262 -6.25 -24.83 7.08
N GLU A 263 -6.75 -25.33 8.21
CA GLU A 263 -7.86 -26.28 8.24
C GLU A 263 -9.13 -25.64 7.65
N ARG A 264 -9.67 -26.27 6.60
CA ARG A 264 -10.87 -25.82 5.90
C ARG A 264 -12.10 -26.00 6.78
N LYS A 265 -12.77 -24.90 7.10
CA LYS A 265 -14.06 -24.92 7.82
C LYS A 265 -15.26 -24.92 6.90
N THR A 266 -15.27 -24.03 5.91
CA THR A 266 -16.36 -23.88 4.93
C THR A 266 -15.80 -23.56 3.56
N LEU A 267 -16.49 -23.95 2.49
CA LEU A 267 -16.14 -23.61 1.10
C LEU A 267 -17.42 -23.33 0.31
N THR A 268 -17.49 -22.17 -0.32
CA THR A 268 -18.60 -21.75 -1.19
C THR A 268 -18.07 -21.34 -2.55
N TYR A 269 -18.83 -21.58 -3.63
CA TYR A 269 -18.47 -21.19 -4.99
C TYR A 269 -19.49 -20.20 -5.55
N TYR A 270 -18.98 -19.15 -6.19
CA TYR A 270 -19.76 -18.10 -6.84
C TYR A 270 -19.44 -18.10 -8.32
N ASP A 271 -20.42 -18.43 -9.16
CA ASP A 271 -20.27 -18.53 -10.61
C ASP A 271 -20.44 -17.14 -11.26
N TYR A 272 -19.50 -16.76 -12.14
CA TYR A 272 -19.61 -15.48 -12.85
C TYR A 272 -20.72 -15.43 -13.90
N LYS A 273 -21.37 -16.56 -14.19
CA LYS A 273 -22.59 -16.59 -15.00
C LYS A 273 -23.80 -15.99 -14.26
N THR A 274 -23.79 -16.02 -12.93
CA THR A 274 -24.90 -15.54 -12.10
C THR A 274 -24.56 -14.28 -11.32
N ILE A 275 -23.29 -14.04 -11.05
CA ILE A 275 -22.82 -12.86 -10.30
C ILE A 275 -21.78 -12.13 -11.15
N SER A 276 -21.93 -10.81 -11.28
CA SER A 276 -20.95 -10.00 -12.01
C SER A 276 -19.56 -10.17 -11.40
N ARG A 277 -18.57 -10.43 -12.25
CA ARG A 277 -17.16 -10.40 -11.85
C ARG A 277 -16.79 -9.01 -11.35
N ASP A 278 -17.33 -7.98 -11.99
CA ASP A 278 -17.22 -6.59 -11.56
C ASP A 278 -18.16 -6.38 -10.36
N GLY A 279 -17.58 -6.10 -9.18
CA GLY A 279 -18.31 -5.96 -7.92
C GLY A 279 -18.31 -7.21 -7.03
N ILE A 280 -17.73 -8.34 -7.47
CA ILE A 280 -17.70 -9.57 -6.66
C ILE A 280 -17.06 -9.36 -5.28
N PHE A 281 -16.06 -8.48 -5.15
CA PHE A 281 -15.40 -8.24 -3.86
C PHE A 281 -16.33 -7.61 -2.83
N LEU A 282 -17.16 -6.68 -3.27
CA LEU A 282 -18.13 -6.00 -2.42
C LEU A 282 -19.26 -6.95 -2.05
N TYR A 283 -19.81 -7.63 -3.05
CA TYR A 283 -20.78 -8.70 -2.81
C TYR A 283 -20.27 -9.72 -1.78
N LEU A 284 -19.01 -10.16 -1.90
CA LEU A 284 -18.42 -11.13 -0.97
C LEU A 284 -18.21 -10.57 0.42
N ILE A 285 -17.79 -9.30 0.59
CA ILE A 285 -17.61 -8.72 1.94
C ILE A 285 -18.95 -8.65 2.68
N ASP A 286 -20.05 -8.37 1.98
CA ASP A 286 -21.39 -8.30 2.57
C ASP A 286 -21.91 -9.67 3.04
N GLN A 287 -21.46 -10.75 2.41
CA GLN A 287 -21.77 -12.12 2.85
C GLN A 287 -20.97 -12.57 4.08
N LEU A 288 -19.92 -11.84 4.47
CA LEU A 288 -19.08 -12.24 5.60
C LEU A 288 -19.77 -11.94 6.94
N PRO A 289 -19.44 -12.67 8.01
CA PRO A 289 -19.86 -12.28 9.35
C PRO A 289 -19.35 -10.88 9.70
N LYS A 290 -20.10 -10.13 10.52
CA LYS A 290 -19.79 -8.73 10.90
C LYS A 290 -18.35 -8.53 11.39
N ASP A 291 -17.79 -9.50 12.11
CA ASP A 291 -16.41 -9.45 12.60
C ASP A 291 -15.34 -9.56 11.50
N TYR A 292 -15.68 -9.73 10.23
CA TYR A 292 -14.74 -9.68 9.09
C TYR A 292 -15.00 -8.49 8.16
N GLN A 293 -16.12 -7.79 8.35
CA GLN A 293 -16.51 -6.64 7.55
C GLN A 293 -15.79 -5.40 8.08
N TYR A 294 -14.78 -4.93 7.34
CA TYR A 294 -14.00 -3.73 7.67
C TYR A 294 -14.41 -2.49 6.88
N LEU A 295 -15.34 -2.61 5.93
CA LEU A 295 -15.95 -1.51 5.20
C LEU A 295 -17.32 -1.15 5.79
N LEU A 296 -17.70 0.11 5.62
CA LEU A 296 -19.04 0.64 5.73
C LEU A 296 -19.54 0.86 4.30
N GLU A 297 -20.67 0.25 3.96
CA GLU A 297 -21.42 0.56 2.76
C GLU A 297 -22.40 1.70 3.09
N ASP A 298 -22.56 2.67 2.18
CA ASP A 298 -23.60 3.67 2.36
C ASP A 298 -24.98 3.05 2.20
N SER A 299 -25.87 3.44 3.11
CA SER A 299 -27.31 3.12 3.11
C SER A 299 -28.07 4.08 2.20
#